data_AF-A0A2N9BK62-F1
#
_entry.id   AF-A0A2N9BK62-F1
#
_cell.length_a   1.000
_cell.length_b   1.000
_cell.length_c   1.000
_cell.angle_alpha   90.00
_cell.angle_beta   90.00
_cell.angle_gamma   90.00
#
_symmetry.space_group_name_H-M   'P 1'
#
loop_
_entity.id
_entity.type
_entity.pdbx_description
1 polymer ?
#
loop_
_entity_poly.entity_id
_entity_poly.type
_entity_poly.pdbx_seq_one_letter_code
_entity_poly.pdbx_strand_id
1 'polypeptide(L)'
;MNSTDEEVPFTRIHEFPHFHPERDHPKDRTVIVREYSRFAGPGDEPYYPVNTAQGRAVVARYRKLARNERGVFFGGRLGAYAYLNMRMAIASALALVRNRLQPYFGKR
;
A
#
# COMPACT_ATOMS: atom_id res chain seq x y z
N MET A 1 3.85 3.97 19.64
CA MET A 1 5.21 4.02 20.21
C MET A 1 6.14 3.14 19.38
N ASN A 2 7.28 3.64 18.93
CA ASN A 2 8.26 2.83 18.19
C ASN A 2 9.22 2.12 19.15
N SER A 3 9.65 0.91 18.79
CA SER A 3 10.65 0.13 19.51
C SER A 3 11.86 -0.07 18.60
N THR A 4 13.01 0.46 19.00
CA THR A 4 14.22 0.51 18.16
C THR A 4 15.33 -0.42 18.65
N ASP A 5 15.16 -1.05 19.81
CA ASP A 5 16.09 -2.06 20.33
C ASP A 5 15.88 -3.39 19.61
N GLU A 6 16.97 -4.03 19.19
CA GLU A 6 16.96 -5.29 18.45
C GLU A 6 16.35 -6.46 19.23
N GLU A 7 16.50 -6.43 20.56
CA GLU A 7 15.93 -7.42 21.49
C GLU A 7 14.38 -7.38 21.52
N VAL A 8 13.75 -6.30 21.04
CA VAL A 8 12.29 -6.19 20.99
C VAL A 8 11.75 -6.76 19.67
N PRO A 9 10.89 -7.81 19.72
CA PRO A 9 10.51 -8.55 18.51
C PRO A 9 9.50 -7.82 17.60
N PHE A 10 8.93 -6.69 18.02
CA PHE A 10 7.97 -5.88 17.27
C PHE A 10 8.52 -4.48 17.01
N THR A 11 8.12 -3.86 15.90
CA THR A 11 8.63 -2.54 15.48
C THR A 11 7.95 -1.39 16.20
N ARG A 12 6.67 -1.55 16.58
CA ARG A 12 5.88 -0.53 17.28
C ARG A 12 4.63 -1.10 17.93
N ILE A 13 4.11 -0.34 18.90
CA ILE A 13 2.78 -0.52 19.49
C ILE A 13 1.88 0.64 19.05
N HIS A 14 0.71 0.31 18.52
CA HIS A 14 -0.37 1.25 18.28
C HIS A 14 -1.44 1.09 19.35
N GLU A 15 -1.93 2.20 19.90
CA GLU A 15 -3.08 2.23 20.79
C GLU A 15 -4.14 3.14 20.17
N PHE A 16 -5.22 2.52 19.68
CA PHE A 16 -6.12 3.15 18.72
C PHE A 16 -6.96 4.32 19.26
N PRO A 17 -7.40 4.33 20.53
CA PRO A 17 -8.12 5.47 21.09
C PRO A 17 -7.41 6.82 20.88
N HIS A 18 -6.07 6.83 20.90
CA HIS A 18 -5.28 8.05 20.72
C HIS A 18 -5.28 8.60 19.28
N PHE A 19 -5.73 7.84 18.27
CA PHE A 19 -5.98 8.40 16.93
C PHE A 19 -7.23 9.27 16.89
N HIS A 20 -8.16 9.06 17.82
CA HIS A 20 -9.44 9.74 17.90
C HIS A 20 -9.72 10.22 19.33
N PRO A 21 -8.90 11.15 19.88
CA PRO A 21 -9.06 11.64 21.24
C PRO A 21 -10.38 12.40 21.45
N GLU A 22 -11.05 12.80 20.38
CA GLU A 22 -12.34 13.49 20.40
C GLU A 22 -13.53 12.58 20.77
N ARG A 23 -13.34 11.26 20.77
CA ARG A 23 -14.42 10.29 21.01
C ARG A 23 -14.42 9.82 22.46
N ASP A 24 -15.59 9.46 22.96
CA ASP A 24 -15.72 8.74 24.23
C ASP A 24 -15.23 7.30 24.07
N HIS A 25 -14.18 6.96 24.80
CA HIS A 25 -13.62 5.60 24.86
C HIS A 25 -13.83 5.00 26.25
N PRO A 26 -13.91 3.66 26.37
CA PRO A 26 -13.88 2.99 27.66
C PRO A 26 -12.67 3.41 28.50
N LYS A 27 -12.88 3.67 29.79
CA LYS A 27 -11.81 4.12 30.71
C LYS A 27 -11.06 2.96 31.38
N ASP A 28 -11.63 1.76 31.33
CA ASP A 28 -11.14 0.56 32.02
C ASP A 28 -10.47 -0.45 31.08
N ARG A 29 -10.47 -0.20 29.77
CA ARG A 29 -9.94 -1.11 28.75
C ARG A 29 -9.51 -0.36 27.49
N THR A 30 -8.58 -0.94 26.76
CA THR A 30 -8.05 -0.40 25.50
C THR A 30 -7.64 -1.54 24.57
N VAL A 31 -7.48 -1.25 23.28
CA VAL A 31 -6.97 -2.20 22.29
C VAL A 31 -5.63 -1.70 21.77
N ILE A 32 -4.62 -2.54 21.92
CA ILE A 32 -3.28 -2.31 21.37
C ILE A 32 -2.97 -3.31 20.26
N VAL A 33 -2.13 -2.89 19.31
CA VAL A 33 -1.54 -3.77 18.29
C VAL A 33 -0.03 -3.67 18.34
N ARG A 34 0.64 -4.82 18.44
CA ARG A 34 2.07 -4.96 18.19
C ARG A 34 2.29 -5.28 16.72
N GLU A 35 3.12 -4.51 16.05
CA GLU A 35 3.41 -4.68 14.64
C GLU A 35 4.71 -5.47 14.43
N TYR A 36 4.63 -6.52 13.61
CA TYR A 36 5.76 -7.38 13.27
C TYR A 36 6.07 -7.25 11.77
N SER A 37 7.35 -7.05 11.43
CA SER A 37 7.81 -7.02 10.06
C SER A 37 8.38 -8.38 9.66
N ARG A 38 8.05 -8.85 8.46
CA ARG A 38 8.62 -10.05 7.85
C ARG A 38 8.48 -10.00 6.32
N PHE A 39 9.18 -10.90 5.63
CA PHE A 39 8.92 -11.13 4.21
C PHE A 39 7.51 -11.70 3.99
N ALA A 40 6.83 -11.19 2.95
CA ALA A 40 5.55 -11.71 2.51
C ALA A 40 5.76 -12.94 1.61
N GLY A 41 5.12 -14.05 1.97
CA GLY A 41 5.01 -15.26 1.17
C GLY A 41 3.66 -15.38 0.47
N PRO A 42 3.39 -16.52 -0.19
CA PRO A 42 2.08 -16.79 -0.77
C PRO A 42 0.97 -16.74 0.28
N GLY A 43 -0.11 -16.01 0.00
CA GLY A 43 -1.25 -15.85 0.90
C GLY A 43 -1.14 -14.70 1.89
N ASP A 44 0.03 -14.05 2.00
CA ASP A 44 0.19 -12.85 2.80
C ASP A 44 -0.27 -11.60 2.07
N GLU A 45 -0.72 -10.59 2.82
CA GLU A 45 -0.93 -9.25 2.28
C GLU A 45 0.44 -8.59 2.05
N PRO A 46 0.82 -8.28 0.79
CA PRO A 46 2.09 -7.62 0.54
C PRO A 46 1.95 -6.15 0.92
N TYR A 47 2.67 -5.66 1.93
CA TYR A 47 2.56 -4.25 2.38
C TYR A 47 3.51 -3.30 1.63
N TYR A 48 4.82 -3.58 1.66
CA TYR A 48 5.87 -2.69 1.15
C TYR A 48 6.73 -3.37 0.06
N PRO A 49 7.01 -2.69 -1.08
CA PRO A 49 7.92 -3.22 -2.08
C PRO A 49 9.38 -3.15 -1.61
N VAL A 50 10.11 -4.26 -1.70
CA VAL A 50 11.52 -4.35 -1.24
C VAL A 50 12.52 -3.72 -2.23
N ASN A 51 12.13 -3.59 -3.51
CA ASN A 51 12.92 -2.91 -4.55
C ASN A 51 14.36 -3.41 -4.76
N THR A 52 14.63 -4.72 -4.60
CA THR A 52 15.94 -5.31 -4.95
C THR A 52 16.25 -5.19 -6.45
N ALA A 53 17.53 -5.31 -6.83
CA ALA A 53 17.93 -5.26 -8.25
C ALA A 53 17.24 -6.34 -9.09
N GLN A 54 17.17 -7.57 -8.56
CA GLN A 54 16.45 -8.68 -9.18
C GLN A 54 14.95 -8.37 -9.30
N GLY A 55 14.32 -7.87 -8.24
CA GLY A 55 12.91 -7.46 -8.25
C GLY A 55 12.61 -6.40 -9.31
N ARG A 56 13.49 -5.39 -9.46
CA ARG A 56 13.35 -4.36 -10.49
C ARG A 56 13.41 -4.93 -11.90
N ALA A 57 14.28 -5.91 -12.16
CA ALA A 57 14.33 -6.61 -13.45
C ALA A 57 13.03 -7.37 -13.72
N VAL A 58 12.45 -8.05 -12.72
CA VAL A 58 11.15 -8.71 -12.83
C VAL A 58 10.03 -7.71 -13.16
N VAL A 59 9.95 -6.61 -12.40
CA VAL A 59 8.97 -5.54 -12.61
C VAL A 59 9.08 -4.93 -14.01
N ALA A 60 10.31 -4.76 -14.53
CA ALA A 60 10.52 -4.26 -15.89
C ALA A 60 9.92 -5.19 -16.96
N ARG A 61 10.00 -6.52 -16.76
CA ARG A 61 9.35 -7.51 -17.65
C ARG A 61 7.82 -7.41 -17.56
N TYR A 62 7.25 -7.34 -16.36
CA TYR A 62 5.80 -7.17 -16.21
C TYR A 62 5.30 -5.85 -16.81
N ARG A 63 6.07 -4.77 -16.70
CA ARG A 63 5.73 -3.50 -17.36
C ARG A 63 5.73 -3.59 -18.89
N LYS A 64 6.56 -4.46 -19.49
CA LYS A 64 6.50 -4.73 -20.94
C LYS A 64 5.20 -5.47 -21.29
N LEU A 65 4.83 -6.48 -20.52
CA LEU A 65 3.58 -7.24 -20.73
C LEU A 65 2.35 -6.36 -20.56
N ALA A 66 2.28 -5.59 -19.47
CA ALA A 66 1.18 -4.68 -19.16
C ALA A 66 0.91 -3.65 -20.26
N ARG A 67 1.93 -3.23 -21.03
CA ARG A 67 1.76 -2.30 -22.16
C ARG A 67 1.08 -2.94 -23.37
N ASN A 68 1.10 -4.26 -23.49
CA ASN A 68 0.49 -4.99 -24.60
C ASN A 68 -0.98 -5.35 -24.32
N GLU A 69 -1.43 -5.21 -23.06
CA GLU A 69 -2.82 -5.49 -22.68
C GLU A 69 -3.76 -4.38 -23.15
N ARG A 70 -4.81 -4.76 -23.88
CA ARG A 70 -5.81 -3.82 -24.41
C ARG A 70 -6.96 -3.68 -23.44
N GLY A 71 -7.35 -2.45 -23.13
CA GLY A 71 -8.48 -2.16 -22.24
C GLY A 71 -8.21 -2.44 -20.76
N VAL A 72 -6.98 -2.81 -20.38
CA VAL A 72 -6.57 -3.02 -18.99
C VAL A 72 -5.60 -1.92 -18.57
N PHE A 73 -5.84 -1.31 -17.41
CA PHE A 73 -5.02 -0.24 -16.86
C PHE A 73 -4.50 -0.62 -15.48
N PHE A 74 -3.19 -0.73 -15.36
CA PHE A 74 -2.52 -1.10 -14.11
C PHE A 74 -2.18 0.15 -13.30
N GLY A 75 -2.62 0.20 -12.04
CA GLY A 75 -2.41 1.34 -11.15
C GLY A 75 -2.40 0.95 -9.67
N GLY A 76 -2.28 1.94 -8.80
CA GLY A 76 -2.23 1.74 -7.36
C GLY A 76 -0.95 1.03 -6.88
N ARG A 77 -0.94 0.70 -5.59
CA ARG A 77 0.24 0.16 -4.89
C ARG A 77 0.72 -1.16 -5.49
N LEU A 78 -0.23 -2.09 -5.71
CA LEU A 78 0.04 -3.43 -6.23
C LEU A 78 0.30 -3.43 -7.74
N GLY A 79 -0.56 -2.77 -8.53
CA GLY A 79 -0.45 -2.75 -9.98
C GLY A 79 0.77 -1.98 -10.51
N ALA A 80 1.28 -1.01 -9.76
CA ALA A 80 2.48 -0.25 -10.12
C ALA A 80 3.78 -0.77 -9.48
N TYR A 81 3.69 -1.70 -8.52
CA TYR A 81 4.76 -2.11 -7.62
C TYR A 81 5.47 -0.89 -6.99
N ALA A 82 4.70 -0.08 -6.26
CA ALA A 82 5.19 1.16 -5.66
C ALA A 82 4.49 1.42 -4.33
N TYR A 83 5.25 1.89 -3.33
CA TYR A 83 4.62 2.44 -2.13
C TYR A 83 3.97 3.78 -2.47
N LEU A 84 2.68 3.90 -2.18
CA LEU A 84 1.91 5.12 -2.35
C LEU A 84 1.23 5.42 -1.03
N ASN A 85 1.48 6.61 -0.47
CA ASN A 85 0.63 7.12 0.60
C ASN A 85 -0.77 7.47 0.04
N MET A 86 -1.74 7.73 0.93
CA MET A 86 -3.14 7.94 0.52
C MET A 86 -3.30 9.06 -0.51
N ARG A 87 -2.64 10.22 -0.32
CA ARG A 87 -2.73 11.35 -1.26
C ARG A 87 -2.09 11.02 -2.61
N MET A 88 -0.96 10.32 -2.63
CA MET A 88 -0.32 9.88 -3.87
C MET A 88 -1.20 8.89 -4.64
N ALA A 89 -1.88 7.97 -3.95
CA ALA A 89 -2.80 7.04 -4.58
C ALA A 89 -3.98 7.77 -5.21
N ILE A 90 -4.61 8.72 -4.50
CA ILE A 90 -5.70 9.55 -5.02
C ILE A 90 -5.24 10.36 -6.24
N ALA A 91 -4.09 11.05 -6.14
CA ALA A 91 -3.55 11.84 -7.25
C ALA A 91 -3.24 10.97 -8.47
N SER A 92 -2.67 9.77 -8.25
CA SER A 92 -2.37 8.81 -9.32
C SER A 92 -3.65 8.33 -10.01
N ALA A 93 -4.72 8.03 -9.26
CA ALA A 93 -6.00 7.63 -9.82
C ALA A 93 -6.65 8.76 -10.65
N LEU A 94 -6.67 9.99 -10.13
CA LEU A 94 -7.20 11.15 -10.86
C LEU A 94 -6.42 11.43 -12.15
N ALA A 95 -5.09 11.31 -12.11
CA ALA A 95 -4.25 11.44 -13.29
C ALA A 95 -4.52 10.34 -14.32
N LEU A 96 -4.70 9.09 -13.88
CA LEU A 96 -5.07 7.98 -14.76
C LEU A 96 -6.41 8.23 -15.45
N VAL A 97 -7.41 8.68 -14.69
CA VAL A 97 -8.73 9.03 -15.21
C VAL A 97 -8.63 10.09 -16.30
N ARG A 98 -8.02 11.23 -15.98
CA ARG A 98 -7.90 12.37 -16.89
C ARG A 98 -7.09 12.06 -18.14
N ASN A 99 -5.97 11.35 -18.00
CA ASN A 99 -5.00 11.22 -19.09
C ASN A 99 -5.20 9.97 -19.95
N ARG A 100 -5.89 8.94 -19.45
CA ARG A 100 -5.98 7.62 -20.11
C ARG A 100 -7.39 7.08 -20.21
N LEU A 101 -8.23 7.25 -19.18
CA LEU A 101 -9.55 6.63 -19.13
C LEU A 101 -10.67 7.50 -19.69
N GLN A 102 -10.50 8.82 -19.78
CA GLN A 102 -11.52 9.74 -20.29
C GLN A 102 -12.17 9.29 -21.63
N PRO A 103 -11.42 8.80 -22.63
CA PRO A 103 -12.00 8.31 -23.89
C PRO A 103 -12.93 7.09 -23.75
N TYR A 104 -12.87 6.37 -22.63
CA TYR A 104 -13.66 5.17 -22.37
C TYR A 104 -14.98 5.45 -21.64
N PHE A 105 -15.18 6.66 -21.09
CA PHE A 105 -16.41 7.03 -20.37
C PHE A 105 -17.53 7.59 -21.26
N GLY A 106 -17.25 7.87 -22.54
CA GLY A 106 -18.12 8.63 -23.45
C GLY A 106 -18.66 7.87 -24.67
N LYS A 107 -18.89 6.56 -24.56
CA LYS A 107 -19.64 5.79 -25.57
C LYS A 107 -20.75 4.99 -24.90
N ARG A 108 -21.89 5.64 -24.69
CA ARG A 108 -23.20 5.00 -24.65
C ARG A 108 -24.06 5.65 -25.71
#